data_AF-A0A3D5AZR9-F1
#
_entry.id   AF-A0A3D5AZR9-F1
#
_cell.length_a   1.000
_cell.length_b   1.000
_cell.length_c   1.000
_cell.angle_alpha   90.00
_cell.angle_beta   90.00
_cell.angle_gamma   90.00
#
_symmetry.space_group_name_H-M   'P 1'
#
loop_
_entity.id
_entity.type
_entity.pdbx_description
1 polymer ?
#
loop_
_entity_poly.entity_id
_entity_poly.type
_entity_poly.pdbx_seq_one_letter_code
_entity_poly.pdbx_strand_id
1 'polypeptide(L)'
;MKSAIRLLLILGTACCTLASRADLIDDIEVRRDQGVAEFRLQFSMPVQYIKHFPQERGELLKIYLQAVVRDGLDPVDLQAYKRTPSVSDVPPFTVMYTTTRNCYAVRDPVCLDIQFSKPVAFRIRPGEDGRSLILIVLPEPNAGTTPKTKK
;
A
#
# COMPACT_ATOMS: atom_id res chain seq x y z
N MET A 1 68.23 5.65 -5.21
CA MET A 1 67.60 5.45 -6.54
C MET A 1 66.81 4.14 -6.47
N LYS A 2 65.48 4.20 -6.69
CA LYS A 2 64.55 3.17 -7.21
C LYS A 2 64.58 1.78 -6.51
N SER A 3 63.52 1.26 -5.89
CA SER A 3 62.13 1.19 -6.34
C SER A 3 61.19 0.88 -5.17
N ALA A 4 60.06 1.60 -5.11
CA ALA A 4 58.96 1.33 -4.20
C ALA A 4 58.06 0.23 -4.78
N ILE A 5 57.93 -0.89 -4.09
CA ILE A 5 56.94 -1.93 -4.40
C ILE A 5 55.63 -1.51 -3.73
N ARG A 6 54.70 -1.02 -4.54
CA ARG A 6 53.31 -0.76 -4.12
C ARG A 6 52.58 -2.09 -4.14
N LEU A 7 52.37 -2.69 -2.96
CA LEU A 7 51.48 -3.85 -2.83
C LEU A 7 50.05 -3.34 -2.66
N LEU A 8 49.28 -3.46 -3.73
CA LEU A 8 47.88 -3.09 -3.84
C LEU A 8 47.02 -4.17 -3.16
N LEU A 9 46.60 -3.93 -1.92
CA LEU A 9 45.67 -4.82 -1.21
C LEU A 9 44.24 -4.39 -1.54
N ILE A 10 43.68 -4.99 -2.60
CA ILE A 10 42.26 -4.91 -2.95
C ILE A 10 41.53 -5.77 -1.92
N LEU A 11 41.11 -5.16 -0.80
CA LEU A 11 40.28 -5.85 0.18
C LEU A 11 38.82 -5.74 -0.28
N GLY A 12 38.33 -6.86 -0.80
CA GLY A 12 37.03 -7.00 -1.43
C GLY A 12 35.90 -6.44 -0.58
N THR A 13 35.24 -5.41 -1.11
CA THR A 13 33.95 -4.95 -0.63
C THR A 13 32.96 -6.10 -0.79
N ALA A 14 32.76 -6.87 0.28
CA ALA A 14 31.64 -7.77 0.40
C ALA A 14 30.37 -6.91 0.40
N CYS A 15 29.86 -6.63 -0.80
CA CYS A 15 28.52 -6.11 -1.00
C CYS A 15 27.58 -7.24 -0.60
N CYS A 16 27.29 -7.35 0.69
CA CYS A 16 26.13 -8.06 1.18
C CYS A 16 24.92 -7.32 0.61
N THR A 17 24.51 -7.69 -0.60
CA THR A 17 23.19 -7.37 -1.10
C THR A 17 22.23 -8.11 -0.17
N LEU A 18 21.79 -7.42 0.88
CA LEU A 18 20.66 -7.85 1.68
C LEU A 18 19.55 -8.11 0.67
N ALA A 19 19.21 -9.37 0.46
CA ALA A 19 18.04 -9.74 -0.30
C ALA A 19 16.86 -9.10 0.44
N SER A 20 16.38 -7.96 -0.06
CA SER A 20 15.17 -7.36 0.46
C SER A 20 14.08 -8.39 0.21
N ARG A 21 13.53 -8.94 1.29
CA ARG A 21 12.37 -9.83 1.24
C ARG A 21 11.34 -9.11 0.35
N ALA A 22 10.95 -9.74 -0.76
CA ALA A 22 10.09 -9.09 -1.75
C ALA A 22 8.77 -8.70 -1.06
N ASP A 23 8.59 -7.40 -0.79
CA ASP A 23 7.33 -6.88 -0.27
C ASP A 23 6.34 -6.75 -1.45
N LEU A 24 5.10 -7.15 -1.21
CA LEU A 24 4.03 -7.06 -2.21
C LEU A 24 3.71 -5.59 -2.53
N ILE A 25 3.76 -4.74 -1.50
CA ILE A 25 3.59 -3.29 -1.61
C ILE A 25 4.97 -2.65 -1.64
N ASP A 26 5.34 -2.15 -2.82
CA ASP A 26 6.59 -1.44 -3.05
C ASP A 26 6.56 -0.08 -2.34
N ASP A 27 5.53 0.73 -2.60
CA ASP A 27 5.40 2.07 -2.02
C ASP A 27 3.95 2.43 -1.66
N ILE A 28 3.79 3.39 -0.74
CA ILE A 28 2.51 4.04 -0.45
C ILE A 28 2.73 5.55 -0.54
N GLU A 29 2.32 6.14 -1.65
CA GLU A 29 2.34 7.59 -1.81
C GLU A 29 1.06 8.20 -1.23
N VAL A 30 1.20 9.38 -0.63
CA VAL A 30 0.08 10.13 -0.05
C VAL A 30 0.03 11.52 -0.65
N ARG A 31 -1.10 11.86 -1.26
CA ARG A 31 -1.42 13.21 -1.75
C ARG A 31 -2.62 13.77 -0.98
N ARG A 32 -2.61 15.08 -0.75
CA ARG A 32 -3.70 15.78 -0.07
C ARG A 32 -4.13 16.98 -0.88
N ASP A 33 -5.44 17.16 -0.97
CA ASP A 33 -6.04 18.36 -1.51
C ASP A 33 -7.39 18.61 -0.84
N GLN A 34 -7.60 19.80 -0.29
CA GLN A 34 -8.89 20.26 0.25
C GLN A 34 -9.64 19.28 1.18
N GLY A 35 -8.92 18.60 2.09
CA GLY A 35 -9.51 17.65 3.05
C GLY A 35 -9.82 16.27 2.47
N VAL A 36 -9.48 16.05 1.20
CA VAL A 36 -9.43 14.74 0.55
C VAL A 36 -8.00 14.22 0.63
N ALA A 37 -7.83 12.95 0.99
CA ALA A 37 -6.54 12.28 0.93
C ALA A 37 -6.58 11.15 -0.09
N GLU A 38 -5.64 11.19 -1.03
CA GLU A 38 -5.43 10.14 -2.02
C GLU A 38 -4.20 9.32 -1.62
N PHE A 39 -4.40 8.02 -1.45
CA PHE A 39 -3.37 7.03 -1.21
C PHE A 39 -3.18 6.24 -2.50
N ARG A 40 -1.94 6.22 -3.01
CA ARG A 40 -1.54 5.34 -4.10
C ARG A 40 -0.74 4.19 -3.51
N LEU A 41 -1.32 3.00 -3.49
CA LEU A 41 -0.62 1.77 -3.11
C LEU A 41 0.03 1.22 -4.37
N GLN A 42 1.36 1.20 -4.42
CA GLN A 42 2.16 0.70 -5.52
C GLN A 42 2.56 -0.75 -5.24
N PHE A 43 2.25 -1.67 -6.16
CA PHE A 43 2.58 -3.09 -6.01
C PHE A 43 3.87 -3.45 -6.76
N SER A 44 4.65 -4.39 -6.21
CA SER A 44 5.87 -4.91 -6.83
C SER A 44 5.59 -5.84 -8.02
N MET A 45 4.33 -6.25 -8.20
CA MET A 45 3.83 -7.09 -9.28
C MET A 45 2.53 -6.52 -9.87
N PRO A 46 2.18 -6.84 -11.13
CA PRO A 46 0.89 -6.45 -11.69
C PRO A 46 -0.26 -7.16 -10.95
N VAL A 47 -1.34 -6.41 -10.71
CA VAL A 47 -2.52 -6.90 -9.98
C VAL A 47 -3.80 -6.46 -10.67
N GLN A 48 -4.84 -7.28 -10.55
CA GLN A 48 -6.19 -6.96 -11.00
C GLN A 48 -7.11 -6.76 -9.80
N TYR A 49 -7.82 -5.64 -9.78
CA TYR A 49 -8.86 -5.38 -8.79
C TYR A 49 -10.08 -6.28 -9.03
N ILE A 50 -10.54 -6.97 -7.98
CA ILE A 50 -11.72 -7.85 -8.05
C ILE A 50 -12.91 -7.21 -7.36
N LYS A 51 -12.78 -6.91 -6.06
CA LYS A 51 -13.84 -6.31 -5.24
C LYS A 51 -13.30 -5.75 -3.94
N HIS A 52 -14.14 -5.04 -3.21
CA HIS A 52 -13.87 -4.65 -1.83
C HIS A 52 -15.14 -4.65 -0.97
N PHE A 53 -14.96 -4.59 0.35
CA PHE A 53 -16.03 -4.43 1.33
C PHE A 53 -15.52 -3.66 2.56
N PRO A 54 -16.31 -2.78 3.17
CA PRO A 54 -17.61 -2.26 2.71
C PRO A 54 -17.46 -1.37 1.46
N GLN A 55 -18.56 -1.00 0.80
CA GLN A 55 -18.50 -0.30 -0.51
C GLN A 55 -18.05 1.17 -0.43
N GLU A 56 -18.43 1.89 0.64
CA GLU A 56 -18.22 3.35 0.67
C GLU A 56 -17.81 3.89 2.04
N ARG A 57 -18.10 3.17 3.13
CA ARG A 57 -17.82 3.63 4.49
C ARG A 57 -17.55 2.47 5.42
N GLY A 58 -16.51 2.60 6.24
CA GLY A 58 -16.19 1.61 7.26
C GLY A 58 -14.90 1.91 8.00
N GLU A 59 -14.67 1.16 9.06
CA GLU A 59 -13.43 1.18 9.83
C GLU A 59 -12.40 0.18 9.30
N LEU A 60 -12.87 -0.98 8.84
CA LEU A 60 -12.08 -2.00 8.19
C LEU A 60 -12.49 -2.11 6.73
N LEU A 61 -11.54 -1.87 5.84
CA LEU A 61 -11.69 -2.02 4.40
C LEU A 61 -10.91 -3.25 3.93
N LYS A 62 -11.64 -4.24 3.41
CA LYS A 62 -11.12 -5.46 2.82
C LYS A 62 -11.12 -5.34 1.30
N ILE A 63 -9.97 -5.52 0.67
CA ILE A 63 -9.79 -5.44 -0.78
C ILE A 63 -9.28 -6.78 -1.28
N TYR A 64 -9.90 -7.29 -2.33
CA TYR A 64 -9.54 -8.53 -3.00
C TYR A 64 -8.96 -8.20 -4.37
N LEU A 65 -7.73 -8.63 -4.58
CA LEU A 65 -7.00 -8.48 -5.82
C LEU A 65 -6.59 -9.87 -6.34
N GLN A 66 -6.25 -9.94 -7.61
CA GLN A 66 -5.64 -11.10 -8.24
C GLN A 66 -4.24 -10.72 -8.71
N ALA A 67 -3.22 -11.48 -8.32
CA ALA A 67 -1.89 -11.31 -8.89
C ALA A 67 -1.90 -11.79 -10.36
N VAL A 68 -1.38 -10.97 -11.27
CA VAL A 68 -1.18 -11.40 -12.66
C VAL A 68 0.19 -12.06 -12.74
N VAL A 69 0.27 -13.29 -12.23
CA VAL A 69 1.52 -14.06 -12.23
C VAL A 69 1.81 -14.54 -13.65
N ARG A 70 3.00 -14.22 -14.15
CA ARG A 70 3.61 -14.92 -15.29
C ARG A 70 4.33 -16.14 -14.69
N ASP A 71 4.06 -17.33 -15.20
CA ASP A 71 4.55 -18.63 -14.69
C ASP A 71 5.91 -18.56 -13.97
N GLY A 72 5.97 -19.04 -12.72
CA GLY A 72 7.24 -19.28 -12.02
C GLY A 72 7.52 -18.51 -10.72
N LEU A 73 6.54 -17.80 -10.15
CA LEU A 73 6.64 -17.33 -8.77
C LEU A 73 5.86 -18.28 -7.86
N ASP A 74 6.58 -19.02 -7.01
CA ASP A 74 5.95 -19.74 -5.92
C ASP A 74 5.13 -18.74 -5.09
N PRO A 75 3.91 -19.09 -4.64
CA PRO A 75 3.12 -18.24 -3.76
C PRO A 75 3.87 -18.07 -2.45
N VAL A 76 4.69 -17.03 -2.38
CA VAL A 76 5.36 -16.65 -1.14
C VAL A 76 4.25 -16.20 -0.20
N ASP A 77 4.13 -16.88 0.93
CA ASP A 77 3.25 -16.50 2.02
C ASP A 77 3.78 -15.20 2.63
N LEU A 78 3.37 -14.08 2.06
CA LEU A 78 3.81 -12.75 2.43
C LEU A 78 2.73 -12.14 3.31
N GLN A 79 3.03 -12.08 4.60
CA GLN A 79 2.32 -11.22 5.53
C GLN A 79 3.24 -10.07 5.89
N ALA A 80 2.82 -8.84 5.57
CA ALA A 80 3.54 -7.65 6.03
C ALA A 80 2.58 -6.57 6.52
N TYR A 81 3.16 -5.69 7.33
CA TYR A 81 2.49 -4.59 8.01
C TYR A 81 3.18 -3.30 7.58
N LYS A 82 2.46 -2.39 6.92
CA LYS A 82 2.97 -1.07 6.60
C LYS A 82 2.12 -0.03 7.34
N ARG A 83 2.77 0.70 8.24
CA ARG A 83 2.15 1.83 8.94
C ARG A 83 2.36 3.07 8.08
N THR A 84 1.28 3.75 7.72
CA THR A 84 1.38 4.99 6.97
C THR A 84 1.69 6.16 7.93
N PRO A 85 2.37 7.21 7.45
CA PRO A 85 2.60 8.41 8.27
C PRO A 85 1.25 8.99 8.70
N SER A 86 1.12 9.47 9.93
CA SER A 86 -0.09 10.16 10.36
C SER A 86 -0.32 11.40 9.50
N VAL A 87 -1.50 11.48 8.90
CA VAL A 87 -1.94 12.56 8.03
C VAL A 87 -2.90 13.44 8.83
N SER A 88 -2.74 14.77 8.84
CA SER A 88 -3.77 15.64 9.43
C SER A 88 -5.09 15.40 8.70
N ASP A 89 -6.21 15.41 9.43
CA ASP A 89 -7.57 15.29 8.89
C ASP A 89 -7.95 13.92 8.30
N VAL A 90 -7.03 12.95 8.29
CA VAL A 90 -7.32 11.54 8.04
C VAL A 90 -7.00 10.74 9.29
N PRO A 91 -7.91 9.87 9.77
CA PRO A 91 -7.60 8.97 10.86
C PRO A 91 -6.35 8.15 10.58
N PRO A 92 -5.44 7.98 11.55
CA PRO A 92 -4.36 7.02 11.42
C PRO A 92 -4.90 5.65 10.99
N PHE A 93 -4.18 4.97 10.10
CA PHE A 93 -4.57 3.64 9.63
C PHE A 93 -3.37 2.72 9.44
N THR A 94 -3.66 1.43 9.39
CA THR A 94 -2.68 0.37 9.16
C THR A 94 -3.07 -0.38 7.90
N VAL A 95 -2.08 -0.73 7.08
CA VAL A 95 -2.26 -1.62 5.93
C VAL A 95 -1.65 -2.97 6.29
N MET A 96 -2.46 -4.01 6.22
CA MET A 96 -2.09 -5.41 6.34
C MET A 96 -2.36 -6.11 5.02
N TYR A 97 -1.50 -7.01 4.61
CA TYR A 97 -1.78 -7.85 3.44
C TYR A 97 -1.39 -9.30 3.65
N THR A 98 -2.05 -10.17 2.90
CA THR A 98 -1.81 -11.60 2.88
C THR A 98 -2.07 -12.17 1.49
N THR A 99 -1.18 -13.08 1.08
CA THR A 99 -1.33 -13.95 -0.10
C THR A 99 -1.83 -15.35 0.28
N THR A 100 -2.14 -15.59 1.56
CA THR A 100 -2.49 -16.91 2.08
C THR A 100 -3.87 -17.36 1.61
N ARG A 101 -4.05 -18.69 1.55
CA ARG A 101 -5.19 -19.40 0.97
C ARG A 101 -6.58 -18.92 1.43
N ASN A 102 -6.76 -18.35 2.62
CA ASN A 102 -8.09 -17.88 3.09
C ASN A 102 -8.67 -16.70 2.28
N CYS A 103 -7.94 -16.20 1.29
CA CYS A 103 -8.40 -15.25 0.30
C CYS A 103 -9.04 -15.93 -0.94
N TYR A 104 -9.84 -17.00 -0.78
CA TYR A 104 -10.34 -17.88 -1.88
C TYR A 104 -11.31 -17.23 -2.92
N ALA A 105 -11.25 -15.92 -3.18
CA ALA A 105 -12.09 -15.28 -4.19
C ALA A 105 -11.69 -15.64 -5.63
N VAL A 106 -10.40 -15.92 -5.88
CA VAL A 106 -9.80 -16.11 -7.22
C VAL A 106 -8.53 -16.98 -7.15
N ARG A 107 -7.98 -17.40 -8.30
CA ARG A 107 -6.63 -17.98 -8.38
C ARG A 107 -5.58 -16.91 -8.07
N ASP A 108 -4.53 -17.27 -7.32
CA ASP A 108 -3.45 -16.38 -6.87
C ASP A 108 -3.96 -15.10 -6.19
N PRO A 109 -4.72 -15.25 -5.10
CA PRO A 109 -5.41 -14.13 -4.48
C PRO A 109 -4.46 -13.27 -3.64
N VAL A 110 -4.74 -11.97 -3.65
CA VAL A 110 -4.11 -10.97 -2.79
C VAL A 110 -5.20 -10.30 -1.97
N CYS A 111 -5.14 -10.44 -0.65
CA CYS A 111 -6.05 -9.77 0.28
C CYS A 111 -5.33 -8.61 0.96
N LEU A 112 -5.94 -7.42 0.93
CA LEU A 112 -5.49 -6.25 1.66
C LEU A 112 -6.55 -5.87 2.69
N ASP A 113 -6.13 -5.67 3.93
CA ASP A 113 -6.92 -5.13 5.01
C ASP A 113 -6.37 -3.73 5.37
N ILE A 114 -7.20 -2.71 5.21
CA ILE A 114 -6.90 -1.33 5.61
C ILE A 114 -7.77 -1.02 6.82
N GLN A 115 -7.13 -0.86 7.98
CA GLN A 115 -7.78 -0.62 9.26
C GLN A 115 -7.58 0.83 9.68
N PHE A 116 -8.65 1.63 9.64
CA PHE A 116 -8.68 3.00 10.15
C PHE A 116 -8.91 3.03 11.66
N SER A 117 -8.50 4.10 12.34
CA SER A 117 -8.77 4.26 13.78
C SER A 117 -10.21 4.68 14.10
N LYS A 118 -10.99 5.08 13.10
CA LYS A 118 -12.44 5.34 13.15
C LYS A 118 -13.06 5.16 11.76
N PRO A 119 -14.38 4.94 11.64
CA PRO A 119 -15.02 4.81 10.33
C PRO A 119 -14.81 6.06 9.46
N VAL A 120 -14.44 5.86 8.19
CA VAL A 120 -14.29 6.93 7.19
C VAL A 120 -15.09 6.61 5.93
N ALA A 121 -15.49 7.65 5.20
CA ALA A 121 -16.00 7.51 3.84
C ALA A 121 -14.85 7.44 2.84
N PHE A 122 -14.95 6.57 1.84
CA PHE A 122 -13.88 6.34 0.87
C PHE A 122 -14.39 5.96 -0.52
N ARG A 123 -13.50 6.05 -1.51
CA ARG A 123 -13.66 5.49 -2.84
C ARG A 123 -12.41 4.71 -3.23
N ILE A 124 -12.57 3.64 -3.99
CA ILE A 124 -11.47 2.79 -4.46
C ILE A 124 -11.56 2.61 -5.97
N ARG A 125 -10.41 2.66 -6.62
CA ARG A 125 -10.28 2.35 -8.04
C ARG A 125 -8.90 1.75 -8.35
N PRO A 126 -8.79 0.88 -9.37
CA PRO A 126 -7.48 0.56 -9.93
C PRO A 126 -6.82 1.82 -10.50
N GLY A 127 -5.50 1.90 -10.40
CA GLY A 127 -4.72 2.89 -11.12
C GLY A 127 -4.56 2.50 -12.60
N GLU A 128 -4.10 3.45 -13.40
CA GLU A 128 -3.98 3.31 -14.85
C GLU A 128 -2.79 2.43 -15.29
N ASP A 129 -1.91 2.06 -14.36
CA ASP A 129 -0.67 1.32 -14.63
C ASP A 129 -0.79 -0.20 -14.46
N GLY A 130 -1.97 -0.70 -14.05
CA GLY A 130 -2.21 -2.13 -13.78
C GLY A 130 -1.40 -2.69 -12.60
N ARG A 131 -0.81 -1.82 -11.78
CA ARG A 131 0.06 -2.18 -10.66
C ARG A 131 -0.12 -1.24 -9.45
N SER A 132 -1.22 -0.49 -9.43
CA SER A 132 -1.54 0.40 -8.32
C SER A 132 -3.02 0.38 -7.99
N LEU A 133 -3.32 0.67 -6.73
CA LEU A 133 -4.67 0.90 -6.24
C LEU A 133 -4.73 2.32 -5.68
N ILE A 134 -5.77 3.05 -6.07
CA ILE A 134 -6.04 4.40 -5.58
C ILE A 134 -7.16 4.33 -4.55
N LEU A 135 -6.83 4.66 -3.30
CA LEU A 135 -7.79 4.83 -2.21
C LEU A 135 -7.95 6.32 -1.95
N ILE A 136 -9.17 6.82 -2.10
CA ILE A 136 -9.52 8.22 -1.83
C ILE A 136 -10.33 8.23 -0.54
N VAL A 137 -9.78 8.82 0.51
CA VAL A 137 -10.51 9.07 1.76
C VAL A 137 -11.16 10.44 1.67
N LEU A 138 -12.47 10.47 1.87
CA LEU A 138 -13.29 11.66 1.78
C LEU A 138 -13.31 12.38 3.14
N PRO A 139 -13.41 13.72 3.14
CA PRO A 139 -13.62 14.47 4.37
C PRO A 139 -14.92 14.00 5.03
N GLU A 140 -14.93 13.90 6.36
CA GLU A 140 -16.17 13.73 7.08
C GLU A 140 -17.09 14.93 6.75
N PRO A 141 -18.37 14.70 6.41
CA PRO A 141 -19.32 15.79 6.28
C PRO A 141 -19.45 16.45 7.66
N ASN A 142 -18.72 17.53 7.87
CA ASN A 142 -18.69 18.19 9.18
C ASN A 142 -20.10 18.62 9.61
N ALA A 143 -20.46 18.22 10.84
CA ALA A 143 -21.51 18.81 11.67
C ALA A 143 -21.16 20.28 12.01
N GLY A 144 -21.08 21.14 10.99
CA GLY A 144 -20.53 22.49 11.10
C GLY A 144 -20.96 23.47 10.01
N THR A 145 -22.05 23.19 9.29
CA THR A 145 -22.80 24.25 8.59
C THR A 145 -24.14 24.42 9.28
N THR A 146 -24.14 24.95 10.51
CA THR A 146 -25.32 25.67 11.00
C THR A 146 -25.47 26.90 10.10
N PRO A 147 -26.59 27.08 9.37
CA PRO A 147 -26.86 28.33 8.70
C PRO A 147 -26.82 29.43 9.75
N LYS A 148 -25.95 30.42 9.60
CA LYS A 148 -26.08 31.66 10.39
C LYS A 148 -27.40 32.30 9.98
N THR A 149 -28.44 32.09 10.77
CA THR A 149 -29.70 32.82 10.70
C THR A 149 -29.36 34.30 10.92
N LYS A 150 -29.46 35.08 9.84
CA LYS A 150 -29.34 36.54 9.87
C LYS A 150 -30.54 37.07 10.68
N LYS A 151 -30.26 37.68 11.82
CA LYS A 151 -31.23 38.43 12.62
C LYS A 151 -31.41 39.83 12.02
#